data_AF-A0A6N8BHX5-F1
#
_entry.id   AF-A0A6N8BHX5-F1
#
_cell.length_a   1.000
_cell.length_b   1.000
_cell.length_c   1.000
_cell.angle_alpha   90.00
_cell.angle_beta   90.00
_cell.angle_gamma   90.00
#
_symmetry.space_group_name_H-M   'P 1'
#
loop_
_entity.id
_entity.type
_entity.pdbx_description
1 polymer ?
#
loop_
_entity_poly.entity_id
_entity_poly.type
_entity_poly.pdbx_seq_one_letter_code
_entity_poly.pdbx_strand_id
1 'polypeptide(L)'
;MQKSVTASFVDKVELQVLLNRMMHGDQERPEIEWVAIAATHMGHLMEAVLSGDKGLVEKELLHTSAPLMELYRTAVRGSIDE
;
A
#
# COMPACT_ATOMS: atom_id res chain seq x y z
N MET A 1 0.25 -2.71 -26.44
CA MET A 1 -0.55 -1.53 -26.07
C MET A 1 0.01 -1.00 -24.75
N GLN A 2 0.40 0.27 -24.67
CA GLN A 2 0.99 0.82 -23.44
C GLN A 2 -0.13 1.11 -22.43
N LYS A 3 -0.03 0.54 -21.22
CA LYS A 3 -0.99 0.80 -20.14
C LYS A 3 -0.92 2.27 -19.74
N SER A 4 -2.05 2.85 -19.32
CA SER A 4 -2.06 4.18 -18.73
C SER A 4 -1.27 4.17 -17.40
N VAL A 5 -0.78 5.34 -16.99
CA VAL A 5 -0.06 5.49 -15.72
C VAL A 5 -0.91 5.00 -14.54
N THR A 6 -2.20 5.33 -14.52
CA THR A 6 -3.15 4.87 -13.50
C THR A 6 -3.27 3.35 -13.47
N ALA A 7 -3.44 2.69 -14.62
CA ALA A 7 -3.56 1.23 -14.69
C ALA A 7 -2.26 0.56 -14.21
N SER A 8 -1.11 1.07 -14.64
CA SER A 8 0.21 0.60 -14.21
C SER A 8 0.42 0.75 -12.70
N PHE A 9 -0.03 1.85 -12.11
CA PHE A 9 0.04 2.08 -10.67
C PHE A 9 -0.80 1.07 -9.89
N VAL A 10 -2.06 0.88 -10.28
CA VAL A 10 -2.96 -0.09 -9.62
C VAL A 10 -2.38 -1.50 -9.68
N ASP A 11 -1.90 -1.94 -10.84
CA ASP A 11 -1.26 -3.26 -11.00
C ASP A 11 -0.06 -3.43 -10.04
N LYS A 12 0.78 -2.39 -9.90
CA LYS A 12 1.94 -2.42 -9.01
C LYS A 12 1.54 -2.47 -7.54
N VAL A 13 0.46 -1.76 -7.15
CA VAL A 13 -0.08 -1.83 -5.79
C VAL A 13 -0.60 -3.23 -5.49
N GLU A 14 -1.35 -3.84 -6.41
CA GLU A 14 -1.82 -5.22 -6.25
C GLU A 14 -0.67 -6.22 -6.12
N LEU A 15 0.38 -6.07 -6.94
CA LEU A 15 1.60 -6.87 -6.83
C LEU A 15 2.31 -6.66 -5.48
N GLN A 16 2.40 -5.42 -5.00
CA GLN A 16 3.01 -5.13 -3.70
C GLN A 16 2.23 -5.77 -2.55
N VAL A 17 0.89 -5.77 -2.62
CA VAL A 17 0.03 -6.47 -1.66
C VAL A 17 0.34 -7.97 -1.65
N LEU A 18 0.41 -8.59 -2.84
CA LEU A 18 0.74 -10.01 -2.97
C LEU A 18 2.13 -10.33 -2.39
N LEU A 19 3.13 -9.49 -2.70
CA LEU A 19 4.49 -9.63 -2.16
C LEU A 19 4.50 -9.53 -0.64
N ASN A 20 3.78 -8.56 -0.06
CA ASN A 20 3.69 -8.40 1.39
C ASN A 20 3.10 -9.65 2.06
N ARG A 21 2.05 -10.25 1.47
CA ARG A 21 1.46 -11.50 1.96
C ARG A 21 2.41 -12.69 1.83
N MET A 22 3.19 -12.76 0.74
CA MET A 22 4.21 -13.79 0.59
C MET A 22 5.32 -13.66 1.64
N MET A 23 5.71 -12.43 1.99
CA MET A 23 6.80 -12.16 2.93
C MET A 23 6.39 -12.26 4.39
N HIS A 24 5.19 -11.81 4.75
CA HIS A 24 4.73 -11.70 6.13
C HIS A 24 3.59 -12.65 6.49
N GLY A 25 3.13 -13.46 5.53
CA GLY A 25 1.94 -14.29 5.64
C GLY A 25 0.66 -13.52 5.30
N ASP A 26 -0.40 -14.26 5.00
CA ASP A 26 -1.75 -13.71 4.77
C ASP A 26 -2.41 -13.44 6.12
N GLN A 27 -1.90 -12.43 6.83
CA GLN A 27 -2.37 -12.05 8.15
C GLN A 27 -3.54 -11.07 8.03
N GLU A 28 -4.68 -11.42 8.61
CA GLU A 28 -5.72 -10.46 8.92
C GLU A 28 -5.23 -9.57 10.07
N ARG A 29 -5.13 -8.27 9.82
CA ARG A 29 -4.77 -7.28 10.83
C ARG A 29 -5.96 -6.37 11.14
N PRO A 30 -6.08 -5.88 12.38
CA PRO A 30 -7.00 -4.81 12.74
C PRO A 30 -6.76 -3.56 11.90
N GLU A 31 -7.80 -2.75 11.68
CA GLU A 31 -7.72 -1.50 10.89
C GLU A 31 -6.61 -0.57 11.37
N ILE A 32 -6.44 -0.44 12.70
CA ILE A 32 -5.43 0.43 13.30
C ILE A 32 -4.01 0.02 12.93
N GLU A 33 -3.73 -1.27 12.74
CA GLU A 33 -2.41 -1.73 12.31
C GLU A 33 -2.14 -1.34 10.86
N TRP A 34 -3.12 -1.48 9.97
CA TRP A 34 -2.96 -1.05 8.58
C TRP A 34 -2.74 0.46 8.46
N VAL A 35 -3.49 1.25 9.23
CA VAL A 35 -3.30 2.70 9.32
C VAL A 35 -1.89 3.03 9.82
N ALA A 36 -1.42 2.35 10.86
CA ALA A 36 -0.08 2.58 11.41
C ALA A 36 1.01 2.27 10.37
N ILE A 37 0.92 1.14 9.65
CA ILE A 37 1.87 0.77 8.59
C ILE A 37 1.86 1.82 7.48
N ALA A 38 0.68 2.24 7.01
CA ALA A 38 0.55 3.27 5.99
C ALA A 38 1.16 4.61 6.44
N ALA A 39 0.93 5.01 7.69
CA ALA A 39 1.49 6.24 8.26
C ALA A 39 3.02 6.19 8.36
N THR A 40 3.61 5.04 8.74
CA THR A 40 5.06 4.85 8.74
C THR A 40 5.65 5.04 7.34
N HIS A 41 5.08 4.39 6.33
CA HIS A 41 5.56 4.54 4.95
C HIS A 41 5.30 5.93 4.37
N MET A 42 4.26 6.64 4.81
CA MET A 42 4.06 8.05 4.47
C MET A 42 5.21 8.92 4.99
N GLY A 43 5.72 8.64 6.20
CA GLY A 43 6.92 9.30 6.73
C GLY A 43 8.14 9.11 5.82
N HIS A 44 8.43 7.86 5.43
CA HIS A 44 9.52 7.56 4.50
C HIS A 44 9.30 8.18 3.11
N LEU A 45 8.05 8.24 2.63
CA LEU A 45 7.71 8.92 1.38
C LEU A 45 8.03 10.41 1.45
N MET A 46 7.72 11.08 2.57
CA MET A 46 8.08 12.48 2.77
C MET A 46 9.60 12.68 2.70
N GLU A 47 10.38 11.84 3.37
CA GLU A 47 11.84 11.88 3.31
C GLU A 47 12.38 11.66 1.88
N ALA A 48 11.83 10.70 1.14
CA ALA A 48 12.19 10.43 -0.25
C ALA A 48 11.89 11.61 -1.19
N VAL A 49 10.77 12.29 -0.99
CA VAL A 49 10.42 13.50 -1.75
C VAL A 49 11.40 14.62 -1.45
N LEU A 50 11.74 14.82 -0.16
CA LEU A 50 12.68 15.86 0.27
C LEU A 50 14.10 15.62 -0.26
N SER A 51 14.53 14.36 -0.36
CA SER A 51 15.84 14.00 -0.91
C SER A 51 15.89 14.04 -2.45
N GLY A 52 14.73 14.11 -3.12
CA GLY A 52 14.62 14.12 -4.57
C GLY A 52 14.81 12.74 -5.22
N ASP A 53 14.91 11.67 -4.44
CA ASP A 53 15.12 10.31 -4.95
C ASP A 53 13.82 9.72 -5.52
N LYS A 54 13.70 9.75 -6.85
CA LYS A 54 12.50 9.26 -7.55
C LYS A 54 12.29 7.75 -7.39
N GLY A 55 13.35 6.97 -7.20
CA GLY A 55 13.23 5.52 -6.98
C GLY A 55 12.64 5.23 -5.61
N LEU A 56 13.10 5.95 -4.57
CA LEU A 56 12.52 5.85 -3.23
C LEU A 56 11.09 6.39 -3.18
N VAL A 57 10.78 7.46 -3.92
CA VAL A 57 9.41 7.97 -4.01
C VAL A 57 8.47 6.91 -4.58
N GLU A 58 8.83 6.26 -5.70
CA GLU A 58 7.99 5.20 -6.27
C GLU A 58 7.83 4.03 -5.29
N LYS A 59 8.92 3.59 -4.65
CA LYS A 59 8.90 2.52 -3.66
C LYS A 59 7.96 2.83 -2.50
N GLU A 60 8.09 3.99 -1.87
CA GLU A 60 7.28 4.34 -0.69
C GLU A 60 5.83 4.69 -1.06
N LEU A 61 5.55 5.13 -2.30
CA LEU A 61 4.18 5.21 -2.81
C LEU A 61 3.51 3.83 -2.84
N LEU A 62 4.20 2.79 -3.31
CA LEU A 62 3.67 1.43 -3.32
C LEU A 62 3.52 0.86 -1.90
N HIS A 63 4.52 1.07 -1.04
CA HIS A 63 4.45 0.61 0.35
C HIS A 63 3.43 1.36 1.22
N THR A 64 3.05 2.58 0.85
CA THR A 64 1.94 3.30 1.49
C THR A 64 0.59 2.84 0.95
N SER A 65 0.51 2.61 -0.36
CA SER A 65 -0.77 2.28 -1.02
C SER A 65 -1.22 0.85 -0.76
N ALA A 66 -0.30 -0.11 -0.70
CA ALA A 66 -0.60 -1.50 -0.39
C ALA A 66 -1.35 -1.70 0.95
N PRO A 67 -0.89 -1.17 2.10
CA PRO A 67 -1.62 -1.27 3.37
C PRO A 67 -2.93 -0.48 3.35
N LEU A 68 -3.04 0.62 2.58
CA LEU A 68 -4.33 1.31 2.41
C LEU A 68 -5.36 0.47 1.63
N MET A 69 -4.90 -0.31 0.65
CA MET A 69 -5.74 -1.27 -0.07
C MET A 69 -6.23 -2.38 0.88
N GLU A 70 -5.36 -2.89 1.75
CA GLU A 70 -5.74 -3.88 2.76
C GLU A 70 -6.70 -3.30 3.81
N LEU A 71 -6.45 -2.06 4.27
CA LEU A 71 -7.36 -1.33 5.13
C LEU A 71 -8.75 -1.20 4.49
N TYR A 72 -8.83 -0.79 3.23
CA TYR A 72 -10.09 -0.69 2.50
C TYR A 72 -10.82 -2.04 2.46
N ARG A 73 -10.10 -3.14 2.20
CA ARG A 73 -10.68 -4.49 2.20
C ARG A 73 -11.20 -4.86 3.59
N THR A 74 -10.48 -4.56 4.66
CA THR A 74 -10.94 -4.80 6.04
C THR A 74 -12.20 -3.99 6.35
N ALA A 75 -12.21 -2.70 6.06
CA ALA A 75 -13.34 -1.81 6.32
C ALA A 75 -14.60 -2.18 5.51
N VAL A 76 -14.42 -2.59 4.25
CA VAL A 76 -15.54 -3.00 3.38
C VAL A 76 -16.03 -4.41 3.70
N ARG A 77 -15.17 -5.32 4.16
CA ARG A 77 -15.60 -6.64 4.65
C ARG A 77 -16.42 -6.50 5.93
N GLY A 78 -15.99 -5.67 6.87
CA GLY A 78 -16.69 -5.43 8.14
C GLY A 78 -18.07 -4.76 7.99
N SER A 79 -18.35 -4.13 6.85
CA SER A 79 -19.63 -3.44 6.58
C SER A 79 -20.67 -4.30 5.86
N ILE A 80 -20.36 -5.57 5.53
CA ILE A 80 -21.32 -6.52 4.96
C ILE A 80 -21.95 -7.42 6.05
N ASP A 81 -21.34 -7.46 7.24
CA ASP A 81 -21.76 -8.29 8.37
C ASP A 81 -22.50 -7.51 9.49
N GLU A 82 -22.86 -6.24 9.25
CA GLU A 82 -23.76 -5.41 10.08
C GLU A 82 -25.10 -5.14 9.37
#